data_AF-A0A660PPA6-F1
#
_entry.id   AF-A0A660PPA6-F1
#
_cell.length_a   1.000
_cell.length_b   1.000
_cell.length_c   1.000
_cell.angle_alpha   90.00
_cell.angle_beta   90.00
_cell.angle_gamma   90.00
#
_symmetry.space_group_name_H-M   'P 1'
#
loop_
_entity.id
_entity.type
_entity.pdbx_description
1 polymer ?
#
loop_
_entity_poly.entity_id
_entity_poly.type
_entity_poly.pdbx_seq_one_letter_code
_entity_poly.pdbx_strand_id
1 'polypeptide(L)'
;MRNELRNREFLTTSQAAKLLSVSPDTVLKWVKAGKIKSNRTLGGHFRIPASEINIFNGTSAESSDKGNNNNIAVPYQYCWEYLAGGGPIKSECRDCITFRSRASRCYELKDIPGGLGCLNLMCDTECNSCEYFKVVNGQKLNILVLTENQNIIRDLDKLDDSSIFRIRFSEDEYSAAVAIQEYRPDYIIVDCSFGKKRTGLICNNLFNDIRIPVVRIILSSKSKNIRDYCDREVFGWIRKPFGIEQLNECIRGVPR
;
A
#
# COMPACT_ATOMS: atom_id res chain seq x y z
N MET A 1 23.64 20.79 -10.22
CA MET A 1 22.67 21.02 -9.12
C MET A 1 21.20 21.18 -9.54
N ARG A 2 20.74 22.22 -10.27
CA ARG A 2 19.30 22.32 -10.68
C ARG A 2 18.85 21.20 -11.63
N ASN A 3 19.71 20.81 -12.59
CA ASN A 3 19.41 19.73 -13.53
C ASN A 3 19.38 18.33 -12.89
N GLU A 4 20.16 18.08 -11.84
CA GLU A 4 20.15 16.79 -11.12
C GLU A 4 18.89 16.60 -10.26
N LEU A 5 18.29 17.69 -9.78
CA LEU A 5 17.03 17.64 -9.03
C LEU A 5 15.84 17.37 -9.94
N ARG A 6 15.88 17.78 -11.20
CA ARG A 6 14.79 17.53 -12.18
C ARG A 6 14.64 16.06 -12.57
N ASN A 7 15.70 15.26 -12.49
CA ASN A 7 15.68 13.82 -12.82
C ASN A 7 15.27 12.92 -11.64
N ARG A 8 15.05 13.47 -10.45
CA ARG A 8 14.54 12.69 -9.32
C ARG A 8 13.03 12.56 -9.47
N GLU A 9 12.53 11.34 -9.35
CA GLU A 9 11.09 11.05 -9.42
C GLU A 9 10.30 11.82 -8.33
N PHE A 10 10.91 12.05 -7.16
CA PHE A 10 10.31 12.75 -6.04
C PHE A 10 11.28 13.66 -5.28
N LEU A 11 10.74 14.75 -4.73
CA LEU A 11 11.47 15.87 -4.13
C LEU A 11 11.08 16.07 -2.66
N THR A 12 12.04 16.46 -1.82
CA THR A 12 11.72 16.97 -0.47
C THR A 12 11.04 18.34 -0.56
N THR A 13 10.36 18.76 0.53
CA THR A 13 9.80 20.12 0.62
C THR A 13 10.85 21.20 0.37
N SER A 14 12.07 21.02 0.88
CA SER A 14 13.19 21.94 0.63
C SER A 14 13.69 21.92 -0.81
N GLN A 15 13.70 20.76 -1.46
CA GLN A 15 14.08 20.64 -2.88
C GLN A 15 13.02 21.26 -3.79
N ALA A 16 11.74 21.00 -3.54
CA ALA A 16 10.62 21.64 -4.23
C ALA A 16 10.65 23.16 -4.04
N ALA A 17 10.90 23.65 -2.82
CA ALA A 17 11.03 25.07 -2.52
C ALA A 17 12.14 25.72 -3.35
N LYS A 18 13.29 25.05 -3.51
CA LYS A 18 14.41 25.52 -4.33
C LYS A 18 14.06 25.59 -5.83
N LEU A 19 13.22 24.69 -6.32
CA LEU A 19 12.75 24.69 -7.72
C LEU A 19 11.68 25.75 -7.98
N LEU A 20 10.77 25.95 -7.01
CA LEU A 20 9.69 26.94 -7.07
C LEU A 20 10.14 28.35 -6.62
N SER A 21 11.39 28.50 -6.19
CA SER A 21 11.97 29.75 -5.65
C SER A 21 11.13 30.37 -4.51
N VAL A 22 10.63 29.53 -3.62
CA VAL A 22 9.87 29.92 -2.41
C VAL A 22 10.50 29.32 -1.15
N SER A 23 9.97 29.63 0.03
CA SER A 23 10.39 28.97 1.27
C SER A 23 9.81 27.54 1.42
N PRO A 24 10.48 26.63 2.13
CA PRO A 24 9.95 25.31 2.45
C PRO A 24 8.59 25.33 3.18
N ASP A 25 8.37 26.34 4.02
CA ASP A 25 7.10 26.52 4.74
C ASP A 25 5.94 26.84 3.79
N THR A 26 6.19 27.62 2.74
CA THR A 26 5.18 27.91 1.71
C THR A 26 4.78 26.63 0.98
N VAL A 27 5.75 25.81 0.60
CA VAL A 27 5.50 24.49 -0.02
C VAL A 27 4.71 23.58 0.94
N LEU A 28 5.08 23.56 2.22
CA LEU A 28 4.37 22.76 3.22
C LEU A 28 2.91 23.22 3.40
N LYS A 29 2.65 24.54 3.39
CA LYS A 29 1.29 25.09 3.42
C LYS A 29 0.48 24.67 2.20
N TRP A 30 1.07 24.71 0.99
CA TRP A 30 0.40 24.26 -0.23
C TRP A 30 0.09 22.77 -0.23
N VAL A 31 1.01 21.95 0.26
CA VAL A 31 0.79 20.51 0.45
C VAL A 31 -0.35 20.25 1.44
N LYS A 32 -0.34 20.90 2.61
CA LYS A 32 -1.40 20.74 3.63
C LYS A 32 -2.76 21.24 3.15
N ALA A 33 -2.78 22.26 2.28
CA ALA A 33 -3.99 22.77 1.64
C ALA A 33 -4.44 21.96 0.41
N GLY A 34 -3.70 20.91 0.02
CA GLY A 34 -4.02 20.07 -1.14
C GLY A 34 -3.73 20.71 -2.50
N LYS A 35 -3.02 21.85 -2.56
CA LYS A 35 -2.68 22.56 -3.81
C LYS A 35 -1.56 21.89 -4.61
N ILE A 36 -0.73 21.11 -3.94
CA ILE A 36 0.35 20.31 -4.54
C ILE A 36 0.16 18.90 -4.02
N LYS A 37 -0.01 17.91 -4.90
CA LYS A 37 -0.09 16.52 -4.45
C LYS A 37 1.25 16.11 -3.85
N SER A 38 1.18 15.31 -2.79
CA SER A 38 2.37 14.81 -2.12
C SER A 38 2.11 13.44 -1.53
N ASN A 39 3.19 12.70 -1.34
CA ASN A 39 3.22 11.42 -0.67
C ASN A 39 3.89 11.60 0.69
N ARG A 40 3.39 10.89 1.71
CA ARG A 40 4.07 10.80 2.99
C ARG A 40 5.00 9.60 2.99
N THR A 41 6.25 9.80 3.40
CA THR A 41 7.19 8.72 3.68
C THR A 41 6.72 7.92 4.90
N LEU A 42 7.28 6.72 5.08
CA LEU A 42 7.07 5.92 6.30
C LEU A 42 7.46 6.68 7.59
N GLY A 43 8.43 7.60 7.51
CA GLY A 43 8.82 8.49 8.61
C GLY A 43 7.95 9.75 8.75
N GLY A 44 6.86 9.88 8.01
CA GLY A 44 5.90 10.99 8.11
C GLY A 44 6.27 12.28 7.37
N HIS A 45 7.41 12.31 6.69
CA HIS A 45 7.82 13.48 5.90
C HIS A 45 7.11 13.54 4.56
N PHE A 46 6.81 14.75 4.08
CA PHE A 46 6.27 14.94 2.73
C PHE A 46 7.34 14.82 1.66
N ARG A 47 6.94 14.24 0.54
CA ARG A 47 7.69 14.20 -0.71
C ARG A 47 6.73 14.53 -1.85
N ILE A 48 7.22 15.32 -2.79
CA ILE A 48 6.41 15.90 -3.86
C ILE A 48 6.91 15.29 -5.17
N PRO A 49 6.03 14.67 -5.97
CA PRO A 49 6.39 14.18 -7.31
C PRO A 49 6.99 15.30 -8.14
N ALA A 50 8.06 15.04 -8.89
CA ALA A 50 8.65 16.05 -9.76
C ALA A 50 7.67 16.52 -10.85
N SER A 51 6.77 15.64 -11.29
CA SER A 51 5.66 15.96 -12.20
C SER A 51 4.75 17.07 -11.65
N GLU A 52 4.41 17.01 -10.36
CA GLU A 52 3.56 18.02 -9.70
C GLU A 52 4.23 19.40 -9.67
N ILE A 53 5.55 19.45 -9.49
CA ILE A 53 6.30 20.72 -9.54
C ILE A 53 6.30 21.31 -10.96
N ASN A 54 6.41 20.47 -11.99
CA ASN A 54 6.37 20.92 -13.39
C ASN A 54 4.99 21.47 -13.77
N ILE A 55 3.91 20.83 -13.30
CA ILE A 55 2.53 21.30 -13.48
C ILE A 55 2.33 22.64 -12.76
N PHE A 56 2.81 22.76 -11.52
CA PHE A 56 2.66 23.97 -10.71
C PHE A 56 3.44 25.18 -11.26
N ASN A 57 4.53 24.94 -12.00
CA ASN A 57 5.32 25.98 -12.69
C ASN A 57 4.74 26.42 -14.05
N GLY A 58 3.61 25.85 -14.51
CA GLY A 58 3.01 26.20 -15.80
C GLY A 58 3.80 25.73 -17.02
N THR A 59 4.82 24.88 -16.85
CA THR A 59 5.47 24.18 -17.96
C THR A 59 4.66 22.94 -18.31
N SER A 60 3.61 23.14 -19.11
CA SER A 60 2.86 22.05 -19.72
C SER A 60 3.77 21.27 -20.67
N ALA A 61 4.30 20.14 -20.22
CA ALA A 61 4.52 19.03 -21.13
C ALA A 61 3.18 18.30 -21.21
N GLU A 62 2.42 18.60 -22.27
CA GLU A 62 1.26 17.81 -22.65
C GLU A 62 1.70 16.36 -22.86
N SER A 63 1.36 15.49 -21.91
CA SER A 63 1.12 14.08 -22.21
C SER A 63 -0.40 13.92 -22.29
N SER A 64 -0.93 14.19 -23.47
CA SER A 64 -2.18 13.64 -23.93
C SER A 64 -2.05 12.13 -24.04
N ASP A 65 -2.25 11.42 -22.94
CA ASP A 65 -2.46 9.98 -22.99
C ASP A 65 -3.95 9.75 -23.26
N LYS A 66 -4.30 9.76 -24.55
CA LYS A 66 -5.60 9.28 -25.01
C LYS A 66 -5.62 7.78 -24.77
N GLY A 67 -6.59 7.38 -23.95
CA GLY A 67 -6.77 6.02 -23.45
C GLY A 67 -6.53 4.93 -24.49
N ASN A 68 -5.62 4.04 -24.12
CA ASN A 68 -5.70 2.66 -24.57
C ASN A 68 -6.50 1.89 -23.51
N ASN A 69 -7.80 1.74 -23.76
CA ASN A 69 -8.65 0.79 -23.06
C ASN A 69 -8.06 -0.60 -23.27
N ASN A 70 -7.43 -1.18 -22.26
CA ASN A 70 -7.37 -2.61 -22.01
C ASN A 70 -6.90 -2.84 -20.56
N ASN A 71 -7.80 -3.36 -19.71
CA ASN A 71 -7.59 -3.71 -18.30
C ASN A 71 -7.16 -2.56 -17.36
N ILE A 72 -8.07 -1.62 -17.08
CA ILE A 72 -7.97 -0.78 -15.88
C ILE A 72 -8.23 -1.69 -14.68
N ALA A 73 -7.17 -2.20 -14.06
CA ALA A 73 -7.25 -2.80 -12.74
C ALA A 73 -7.84 -1.73 -11.80
N VAL A 74 -9.13 -1.87 -11.47
CA VAL A 74 -9.80 -0.95 -10.55
C VAL A 74 -8.99 -0.96 -9.25
N PRO A 75 -8.48 0.18 -8.77
CA PRO A 75 -7.72 0.23 -7.54
C PRO A 75 -8.60 -0.29 -6.41
N TYR A 76 -8.01 -1.11 -5.54
CA TYR A 76 -8.74 -1.74 -4.45
C TYR A 76 -9.37 -0.67 -3.53
N GLN A 77 -10.65 -0.84 -3.22
CA GLN A 77 -11.45 0.05 -2.38
C GLN A 77 -12.20 -0.76 -1.32
N TYR A 78 -12.33 -0.19 -0.12
CA TYR A 78 -13.18 -0.78 0.91
C TYR A 78 -14.66 -0.65 0.53
N CYS A 79 -15.51 -1.54 1.03
CA CYS A 79 -16.94 -1.54 0.70
C CYS A 79 -17.61 -0.19 1.00
N TRP A 80 -17.27 0.45 2.11
CA TRP A 80 -17.83 1.75 2.50
C TRP A 80 -17.33 2.91 1.64
N GLU A 81 -16.15 2.81 1.03
CA GLU A 81 -15.66 3.82 0.08
C GLU A 81 -16.37 3.67 -1.27
N TYR A 82 -16.50 2.41 -1.73
CA TYR A 82 -17.21 2.09 -2.96
C TYR A 82 -18.68 2.52 -2.90
N LEU A 83 -19.38 2.12 -1.83
CA LEU A 83 -20.80 2.48 -1.62
C LEU A 83 -21.03 3.97 -1.40
N ALA A 84 -20.00 4.71 -0.95
CA ALA A 84 -20.07 6.16 -0.84
C ALA A 84 -19.93 6.85 -2.21
N GLY A 85 -19.37 6.19 -3.22
CA GLY A 85 -19.24 6.75 -4.58
C GLY A 85 -18.46 8.07 -4.64
N GLY A 86 -17.49 8.26 -3.74
CA GLY A 86 -16.75 9.53 -3.58
C GLY A 86 -17.43 10.58 -2.68
N GLY A 87 -18.64 10.30 -2.17
CA GLY A 87 -19.32 11.09 -1.16
C GLY A 87 -18.88 10.77 0.29
N PRO A 88 -19.52 11.38 1.30
CA PRO A 88 -19.25 11.06 2.70
C PRO A 88 -19.69 9.63 3.03
N ILE A 89 -18.88 8.94 3.83
CA ILE A 89 -19.19 7.59 4.32
C ILE A 89 -20.46 7.62 5.17
N LYS A 90 -21.43 6.75 4.87
CA LYS A 90 -22.69 6.63 5.62
C LYS A 90 -22.42 6.40 7.11
N SER A 91 -23.23 7.03 7.97
CA SER A 91 -23.07 6.93 9.44
C SER A 91 -23.13 5.48 9.93
N GLU A 92 -24.03 4.69 9.36
CA GLU A 92 -24.21 3.26 9.66
C GLU A 92 -22.94 2.43 9.41
N CYS A 93 -22.11 2.82 8.45
CA CYS A 93 -20.83 2.13 8.22
C CYS A 93 -19.89 2.30 9.41
N ARG A 94 -19.96 3.39 10.19
CA ARG A 94 -19.06 3.62 11.34
C ARG A 94 -19.26 2.60 12.46
N ASP A 95 -20.48 2.07 12.55
CA ASP A 95 -20.88 1.04 13.49
C ASP A 95 -20.94 -0.35 12.83
N CYS A 96 -20.22 -0.57 11.72
CA CYS A 96 -20.10 -1.87 11.04
C CYS A 96 -18.77 -2.55 11.38
N ILE A 97 -18.77 -3.88 11.60
CA ILE A 97 -17.55 -4.62 11.98
C ILE A 97 -16.48 -4.49 10.91
N THR A 98 -16.86 -4.57 9.63
CA THR A 98 -15.90 -4.44 8.53
C THR A 98 -15.20 -3.09 8.55
N PHE A 99 -15.93 -2.02 8.86
CA PHE A 99 -15.36 -0.68 8.96
C PHE A 99 -14.47 -0.52 10.20
N ARG A 100 -14.92 -1.03 11.36
CA ARG A 100 -14.21 -0.91 12.64
C ARG A 100 -12.97 -1.79 12.70
N SER A 101 -13.05 -3.02 12.20
CA SER A 101 -11.92 -3.94 12.05
C SER A 101 -11.05 -3.59 10.84
N ARG A 102 -11.54 -2.69 9.98
CA ARG A 102 -10.91 -2.27 8.72
C ARG A 102 -10.57 -3.46 7.83
N ALA A 103 -11.45 -4.47 7.85
CA ALA A 103 -11.28 -5.66 7.04
C ALA A 103 -11.27 -5.31 5.56
N SER A 104 -10.36 -5.95 4.83
CA SER A 104 -10.19 -5.69 3.41
C SER A 104 -11.45 -6.09 2.62
N ARG A 105 -12.08 -7.20 2.99
CA ARG A 105 -13.23 -7.73 2.26
C ARG A 105 -14.35 -7.97 3.24
N CYS A 106 -15.49 -7.29 3.04
CA CYS A 106 -16.64 -7.41 3.93
C CYS A 106 -17.16 -8.85 4.03
N TYR A 107 -17.13 -9.59 2.92
CA TYR A 107 -17.63 -10.95 2.84
C TYR A 107 -16.79 -11.98 3.61
N GLU A 108 -15.51 -11.71 3.92
CA GLU A 108 -14.70 -12.61 4.76
C GLU A 108 -15.25 -12.68 6.20
N LEU A 109 -15.98 -11.65 6.63
CA LEU A 109 -16.59 -11.61 7.95
C LEU A 109 -18.03 -12.15 7.96
N LYS A 110 -18.58 -12.53 6.80
CA LYS A 110 -19.98 -13.03 6.69
C LYS A 110 -20.18 -14.35 7.41
N ASP A 111 -19.17 -15.22 7.39
CA ASP A 111 -19.27 -16.59 7.88
C ASP A 111 -18.78 -16.75 9.33
N ILE A 112 -18.52 -15.64 10.04
CA ILE A 112 -18.09 -15.68 11.44
C ILE A 112 -19.29 -16.10 12.32
N PRO A 113 -19.21 -17.24 13.05
CA PRO A 113 -20.31 -17.70 13.89
C PRO A 113 -20.65 -16.71 15.01
N GLY A 114 -21.95 -16.51 15.23
CA GLY A 114 -22.51 -15.47 16.09
C GLY A 114 -22.00 -15.49 17.53
N GLY A 115 -21.56 -14.33 18.01
CA GLY A 115 -21.34 -14.10 19.43
C GLY A 115 -20.15 -13.25 19.84
N LEU A 116 -19.21 -12.93 18.93
CA LEU A 116 -18.17 -11.92 19.19
C LEU A 116 -18.72 -10.50 18.95
N GLY A 117 -19.74 -10.15 19.73
CA GLY A 117 -20.08 -8.79 20.16
C GLY A 117 -20.65 -7.82 19.13
N CYS A 118 -21.93 -7.99 18.76
CA CYS A 118 -22.82 -6.88 18.36
C CYS A 118 -22.44 -6.02 17.15
N LEU A 119 -22.05 -6.58 16.00
CA LEU A 119 -21.89 -5.79 14.77
C LEU A 119 -22.45 -6.55 13.55
N ASN A 120 -23.71 -6.27 13.23
CA ASN A 120 -24.32 -6.64 11.95
C ASN A 120 -23.42 -6.15 10.81
N LEU A 121 -23.09 -7.02 9.86
CA LEU A 121 -22.71 -6.56 8.53
C LEU A 121 -23.90 -5.76 8.00
N MET A 122 -23.80 -4.43 8.06
CA MET A 122 -24.83 -3.52 7.56
C MET A 122 -24.70 -3.45 6.03
N CYS A 123 -25.17 -4.51 5.38
CA CYS A 123 -25.24 -4.62 3.93
C CYS A 123 -26.67 -4.98 3.55
N ASP A 124 -27.36 -4.05 2.87
CA ASP A 124 -28.77 -4.21 2.47
C ASP A 124 -28.97 -5.20 1.32
N THR A 125 -27.88 -5.77 0.79
CA THR A 125 -27.89 -6.66 -0.37
C THR A 125 -27.18 -7.97 -0.08
N GLU A 126 -27.74 -9.08 -0.55
CA GLU A 126 -27.05 -10.37 -0.57
C GLU A 126 -25.83 -10.31 -1.51
N CYS A 127 -24.74 -10.99 -1.17
CA CYS A 127 -23.49 -10.95 -1.95
C CYS A 127 -23.69 -11.33 -3.43
N ASN A 128 -24.59 -12.27 -3.73
CA ASN A 128 -24.89 -12.69 -5.11
C ASN A 128 -25.45 -11.55 -5.99
N SER A 129 -26.08 -10.56 -5.36
CA SER A 129 -26.69 -9.40 -6.02
C SER A 129 -25.94 -8.10 -5.76
N CYS A 130 -24.86 -8.13 -4.98
CA CYS A 130 -24.08 -6.96 -4.58
C CYS A 130 -23.08 -6.54 -5.67
N GLU A 131 -23.18 -5.31 -6.17
CA GLU A 131 -22.27 -4.78 -7.18
C GLU A 131 -20.82 -4.70 -6.70
N TYR A 132 -20.59 -4.34 -5.44
CA TYR A 132 -19.26 -4.36 -4.82
C TYR A 132 -18.68 -5.78 -4.82
N PHE A 133 -19.48 -6.78 -4.44
CA PHE A 133 -19.04 -8.17 -4.47
C PHE A 133 -18.69 -8.60 -5.90
N LYS A 134 -19.51 -8.25 -6.90
CA LYS A 134 -19.22 -8.57 -8.31
C LYS A 134 -17.90 -7.98 -8.82
N VAL A 135 -17.51 -6.79 -8.32
CA VAL A 135 -16.27 -6.11 -8.71
C VAL A 135 -15.04 -6.66 -7.97
N VAL A 136 -15.20 -7.01 -6.69
CA VAL A 136 -14.08 -7.38 -5.80
C VAL A 136 -13.88 -8.88 -5.67
N ASN A 137 -14.93 -9.68 -5.91
CA ASN A 137 -14.85 -11.14 -5.88
C ASN A 137 -13.89 -11.65 -6.96
N GLY A 138 -12.94 -12.48 -6.57
CA GLY A 138 -11.88 -12.97 -7.46
C GLY A 138 -10.73 -11.97 -7.70
N GLN A 139 -10.72 -10.81 -7.05
CA GLN A 139 -9.52 -9.94 -7.10
C GLN A 139 -8.32 -10.61 -6.44
N LYS A 140 -7.19 -10.54 -7.13
CA LYS A 140 -5.89 -11.00 -6.62
C LYS A 140 -5.52 -10.23 -5.33
N LEU A 141 -4.79 -10.89 -4.45
CA LEU A 141 -4.21 -10.28 -3.25
C LEU A 141 -3.04 -9.38 -3.64
N ASN A 142 -3.07 -8.13 -3.18
CA ASN A 142 -2.02 -7.16 -3.45
C ASN A 142 -0.86 -7.35 -2.47
N ILE A 143 0.30 -7.80 -2.95
CA ILE A 143 1.51 -7.99 -2.15
C ILE A 143 2.54 -6.92 -2.51
N LEU A 144 3.00 -6.17 -1.52
CA LEU A 144 4.11 -5.24 -1.66
C LEU A 144 5.40 -5.87 -1.11
N VAL A 145 6.45 -5.95 -1.91
CA VAL A 145 7.74 -6.53 -1.53
C VAL A 145 8.79 -5.42 -1.45
N LEU A 146 9.28 -5.14 -0.25
CA LEU A 146 10.38 -4.21 -0.01
C LEU A 146 11.69 -4.99 -0.08
N THR A 147 12.47 -4.84 -1.14
CA THR A 147 13.74 -5.57 -1.35
C THR A 147 14.68 -4.83 -2.28
N GLU A 148 15.97 -4.83 -1.97
CA GLU A 148 17.07 -4.44 -2.88
C GLU A 148 17.63 -5.66 -3.66
N ASN A 149 17.08 -6.86 -3.43
CA ASN A 149 17.59 -8.09 -3.99
C ASN A 149 16.97 -8.40 -5.37
N GLN A 150 17.76 -8.13 -6.41
CA GLN A 150 17.37 -8.36 -7.80
C GLN A 150 17.01 -9.81 -8.14
N ASN A 151 17.50 -10.80 -7.37
CA ASN A 151 17.10 -12.20 -7.60
C ASN A 151 15.66 -12.44 -7.13
N ILE A 152 15.26 -11.88 -5.98
CA ILE A 152 13.88 -11.99 -5.49
C ILE A 152 12.92 -11.30 -6.46
N ILE A 153 13.31 -10.13 -6.98
CA ILE A 153 12.54 -9.43 -8.01
C ILE A 153 12.37 -10.35 -9.22
N ARG A 154 13.46 -10.88 -9.80
CA ARG A 154 13.40 -11.76 -10.97
C ARG A 154 12.61 -13.05 -10.74
N ASP A 155 12.70 -13.64 -9.57
CA ASP A 155 12.03 -14.92 -9.26
C ASP A 155 10.53 -14.71 -9.03
N LEU A 156 10.14 -13.59 -8.42
CA LEU A 156 8.75 -13.23 -8.20
C LEU A 156 8.13 -12.47 -9.39
N ASP A 157 8.91 -11.94 -10.32
CA ASP A 157 8.40 -11.24 -11.52
C ASP A 157 8.03 -12.21 -12.65
N LYS A 158 8.54 -13.45 -12.61
CA LYS A 158 8.14 -14.56 -13.51
C LYS A 158 6.73 -15.10 -13.24
N LEU A 159 5.86 -14.32 -12.60
CA LEU A 159 4.51 -14.72 -12.25
C LEU A 159 3.68 -14.96 -13.51
N ASP A 160 3.06 -16.14 -13.58
CA ASP A 160 1.95 -16.38 -14.49
C ASP A 160 0.70 -15.60 -14.03
N ASP A 161 -0.11 -15.20 -15.00
CA ASP A 161 -1.42 -14.58 -14.79
C ASP A 161 -2.41 -15.47 -14.00
N SER A 162 -2.10 -16.76 -13.83
CA SER A 162 -2.86 -17.73 -13.03
C SER A 162 -2.69 -17.58 -11.51
N SER A 163 -1.70 -16.81 -11.05
CA SER A 163 -1.45 -16.60 -9.63
C SER A 163 -2.55 -15.74 -8.97
N ILE A 164 -2.92 -16.08 -7.73
CA ILE A 164 -3.86 -15.29 -6.91
C ILE A 164 -3.23 -14.01 -6.35
N PHE A 165 -1.96 -13.74 -6.67
CA PHE A 165 -1.20 -12.61 -6.17
C PHE A 165 -0.96 -11.59 -7.27
N ARG A 166 -1.13 -10.32 -6.93
CA ARG A 166 -0.55 -9.20 -7.67
C ARG A 166 0.65 -8.72 -6.85
N ILE A 167 1.84 -8.74 -7.41
CA ILE A 167 3.06 -8.35 -6.68
C ILE A 167 3.57 -7.00 -7.20
N ARG A 168 3.96 -6.12 -6.29
CA ARG A 168 4.66 -4.87 -6.58
C ARG A 168 5.94 -4.81 -5.75
N PHE A 169 7.02 -4.34 -6.36
CA PHE A 169 8.31 -4.20 -5.70
C PHE A 169 8.58 -2.76 -5.30
N SER A 170 9.41 -2.60 -4.27
CA SER A 170 9.87 -1.33 -3.77
C SER A 170 11.28 -1.50 -3.22
N GLU A 171 12.22 -0.66 -3.64
CA GLU A 171 13.62 -0.81 -3.23
C GLU A 171 13.93 -0.03 -1.95
N ASP A 172 13.09 0.95 -1.61
CA ASP A 172 13.33 1.85 -0.49
C ASP A 172 12.03 2.22 0.26
N GLU A 173 12.19 2.80 1.45
CA GLU A 173 11.08 3.18 2.35
C GLU A 173 10.15 4.24 1.76
N TYR A 174 10.66 5.00 0.80
CA TYR A 174 9.93 6.08 0.20
C TYR A 174 9.05 5.60 -0.95
N SER A 175 9.60 4.85 -1.89
CA SER A 175 8.82 4.15 -2.92
C SER A 175 7.75 3.26 -2.27
N ALA A 176 8.05 2.67 -1.11
CA ALA A 176 7.09 1.83 -0.38
C ALA A 176 5.91 2.66 0.11
N ALA A 177 6.15 3.87 0.59
CA ALA A 177 5.11 4.74 1.11
C ALA A 177 4.19 5.29 0.01
N VAL A 178 4.72 5.50 -1.20
CA VAL A 178 3.94 5.80 -2.41
C VAL A 178 3.08 4.60 -2.77
N ALA A 179 3.69 3.42 -2.86
CA ALA A 179 3.00 2.18 -3.19
C ALA A 179 1.88 1.90 -2.18
N ILE A 180 2.09 2.09 -0.88
CA ILE A 180 1.05 1.89 0.14
C ILE A 180 -0.20 2.72 -0.13
N GLN A 181 -0.03 3.97 -0.59
CA GLN A 181 -1.15 4.89 -0.82
C GLN A 181 -1.98 4.51 -2.06
N GLU A 182 -1.32 4.09 -3.14
CA GLU A 182 -1.97 3.81 -4.42
C GLU A 182 -2.36 2.33 -4.58
N TYR A 183 -1.51 1.45 -4.07
CA TYR A 183 -1.60 -0.01 -4.24
C TYR A 183 -2.38 -0.69 -3.12
N ARG A 184 -2.41 -0.09 -1.93
CA ARG A 184 -3.09 -0.60 -0.72
C ARG A 184 -2.86 -2.12 -0.52
N PRO A 185 -1.64 -2.51 -0.13
CA PRO A 185 -1.28 -3.92 -0.04
C PRO A 185 -2.06 -4.66 1.06
N ASP A 186 -2.47 -5.90 0.75
CA ASP A 186 -3.02 -6.86 1.71
C ASP A 186 -1.91 -7.42 2.63
N TYR A 187 -0.71 -7.63 2.06
CA TYR A 187 0.49 -8.12 2.73
C TYR A 187 1.72 -7.31 2.32
N ILE A 188 2.63 -7.10 3.27
CA ILE A 188 3.89 -6.40 3.03
C ILE A 188 5.04 -7.33 3.40
N ILE A 189 5.83 -7.73 2.41
CA ILE A 189 7.06 -8.50 2.63
C ILE A 189 8.20 -7.52 2.84
N VAL A 190 8.90 -7.61 3.97
CA VAL A 190 10.08 -6.80 4.27
C VAL A 190 11.32 -7.68 4.22
N ASP A 191 12.22 -7.35 3.30
CA ASP A 191 13.51 -8.01 3.17
C ASP A 191 14.48 -7.62 4.29
N CYS A 192 14.90 -8.58 5.09
CA CYS A 192 15.87 -8.35 6.16
C CYS A 192 17.31 -8.08 5.67
N SER A 193 17.60 -8.10 4.36
CA SER A 193 18.91 -7.75 3.79
C SER A 193 19.26 -6.27 3.97
N PHE A 194 18.28 -5.41 4.26
CA PHE A 194 18.51 -4.01 4.68
C PHE A 194 19.32 -3.89 5.98
N GLY A 195 19.48 -5.00 6.73
CA GLY A 195 20.16 -5.04 8.02
C GLY A 195 19.21 -4.79 9.19
N LYS A 196 19.60 -5.24 10.40
CA LYS A 196 18.75 -5.27 11.60
C LYS A 196 18.13 -3.91 11.93
N LYS A 197 18.96 -2.86 12.03
CA LYS A 197 18.51 -1.50 12.39
C LYS A 197 17.52 -0.90 11.39
N ARG A 198 17.85 -0.95 10.10
CA ARG A 198 17.02 -0.38 9.02
C ARG A 198 15.69 -1.14 8.90
N THR A 199 15.74 -2.47 8.91
CA THR A 199 14.54 -3.33 8.89
C THR A 199 13.60 -3.03 10.05
N GLY A 200 14.14 -2.87 11.27
CA GLY A 200 13.33 -2.52 12.44
C GLY A 200 12.66 -1.16 12.33
N LEU A 201 13.35 -0.16 11.78
CA LEU A 201 12.75 1.14 11.52
C LEU A 201 11.62 1.06 10.48
N ILE A 202 11.83 0.30 9.39
CA ILE A 202 10.80 0.05 8.37
C ILE A 202 9.57 -0.59 9.01
N CYS A 203 9.75 -1.67 9.76
CA CYS A 203 8.64 -2.38 10.40
C CYS A 203 7.90 -1.47 11.37
N ASN A 204 8.61 -0.75 12.25
CA ASN A 204 7.98 0.17 13.21
C ASN A 204 7.18 1.26 12.48
N ASN A 205 7.71 1.83 11.41
CA ASN A 205 7.00 2.85 10.65
C ASN A 205 5.76 2.28 9.95
N LEU A 206 5.86 1.09 9.35
CA LEU A 206 4.73 0.40 8.74
C LEU A 206 3.62 0.14 9.77
N PHE A 207 3.96 -0.37 10.95
CA PHE A 207 3.00 -0.62 12.04
C PHE A 207 2.30 0.64 12.56
N ASN A 208 2.94 1.81 12.44
CA ASN A 208 2.37 3.08 12.90
C ASN A 208 1.76 3.88 11.73
N ASP A 209 1.74 3.36 10.51
CA ASP A 209 1.18 4.06 9.36
C ASP A 209 -0.35 3.94 9.35
N ILE A 210 -1.02 5.05 9.67
CA ILE A 210 -2.49 5.15 9.72
C ILE A 210 -3.19 4.82 8.40
N ARG A 211 -2.47 4.81 7.27
CA ARG A 211 -3.02 4.47 5.94
C ARG A 211 -3.22 2.97 5.77
N ILE A 212 -2.53 2.15 6.55
CA ILE A 212 -2.65 0.70 6.55
C ILE A 212 -3.36 0.30 7.85
N PRO A 213 -4.67 0.04 7.80
CA PRO A 213 -5.41 -0.15 9.03
C PRO A 213 -5.12 -1.48 9.74
N VAL A 214 -4.72 -2.52 9.00
CA VAL A 214 -4.23 -3.79 9.54
C VAL A 214 -2.96 -4.17 8.79
N VAL A 215 -1.80 -3.99 9.45
CA VAL A 215 -0.50 -4.20 8.82
C VAL A 215 -0.11 -5.68 8.93
N ARG A 216 -0.17 -6.42 7.82
CA ARG A 216 0.27 -7.82 7.76
C ARG A 216 1.69 -7.91 7.20
N ILE A 217 2.68 -7.78 8.09
CA ILE A 217 4.10 -7.83 7.72
C ILE A 217 4.60 -9.27 7.68
N ILE A 218 5.27 -9.66 6.60
CA ILE A 218 6.03 -10.91 6.49
C ILE A 218 7.51 -10.58 6.39
N LEU A 219 8.33 -11.11 7.30
CA LEU A 219 9.78 -10.91 7.22
C LEU A 219 10.43 -11.95 6.31
N SER A 220 11.36 -11.51 5.46
CA SER A 220 12.14 -12.40 4.61
C SER A 220 13.61 -12.38 4.99
N SER A 221 14.15 -13.50 5.48
CA SER A 221 15.55 -13.59 5.90
C SER A 221 16.14 -15.00 5.73
N LYS A 222 17.45 -15.16 5.95
CA LYS A 222 18.12 -16.47 5.89
C LYS A 222 17.88 -17.33 7.14
N SER A 223 17.74 -16.69 8.31
CA SER A 223 17.57 -17.34 9.62
C SER A 223 16.29 -16.89 10.30
N LYS A 224 15.62 -17.80 10.99
CA LYS A 224 14.33 -17.56 11.69
C LYS A 224 14.55 -16.82 13.01
N ASN A 225 15.09 -15.61 12.96
CA ASN A 225 15.28 -14.73 14.11
C ASN A 225 14.44 -13.46 13.94
N ILE A 226 13.11 -13.57 14.06
CA ILE A 226 12.20 -12.43 13.86
C ILE A 226 12.53 -11.26 14.81
N ARG A 227 12.81 -11.58 16.08
CA ARG A 227 13.15 -10.60 17.13
C ARG A 227 14.44 -9.81 16.87
N ASP A 228 15.31 -10.29 15.97
CA ASP A 228 16.48 -9.51 15.55
C ASP A 228 16.11 -8.28 14.71
N TYR A 229 14.91 -8.28 14.14
CA TYR A 229 14.46 -7.29 13.16
C TYR A 229 13.23 -6.53 13.62
N CYS A 230 12.32 -7.16 14.37
CA CYS A 230 11.10 -6.51 14.82
C CYS A 230 10.70 -6.99 16.22
N ASP A 231 10.42 -6.03 17.10
CA ASP A 231 9.92 -6.28 18.46
C ASP A 231 8.40 -6.54 18.51
N ARG A 232 7.69 -6.18 17.44
CA ARG A 232 6.25 -6.38 17.31
C ARG A 232 5.96 -7.72 16.64
N GLU A 233 4.77 -8.24 16.90
CA GLU A 233 4.28 -9.45 16.25
C GLU A 233 4.06 -9.20 14.75
N VAL A 234 4.82 -9.92 13.92
CA VAL A 234 4.66 -9.92 12.46
C VAL A 234 3.73 -11.06 12.06
N PHE A 235 3.06 -10.93 10.92
CA PHE A 235 2.16 -11.96 10.40
C PHE A 235 2.89 -13.29 10.16
N GLY A 236 4.13 -13.22 9.66
CA GLY A 236 4.90 -14.41 9.38
C GLY A 236 6.35 -14.16 9.04
N TRP A 237 7.05 -15.25 8.72
CA TRP A 237 8.43 -15.24 8.28
C TRP A 237 8.64 -16.25 7.17
N ILE A 238 9.40 -15.87 6.14
CA ILE A 238 9.74 -16.71 4.99
C ILE A 238 11.26 -16.80 4.87
N ARG A 239 11.76 -18.02 4.69
CA ARG A 239 13.18 -18.29 4.46
C ARG A 239 13.58 -17.93 3.04
N LYS A 240 14.70 -17.22 2.88
CA LYS A 240 15.31 -16.94 1.57
C LYS A 240 16.19 -18.08 1.05
N PRO A 241 16.27 -18.31 -0.27
CA PRO A 241 15.40 -17.74 -1.32
C PRO A 241 13.99 -18.34 -1.25
N PHE A 242 13.00 -17.58 -1.73
CA PHE A 242 11.61 -18.05 -1.77
C PHE A 242 10.94 -17.66 -3.09
N GLY A 243 10.05 -18.52 -3.56
CA GLY A 243 9.13 -18.29 -4.66
C GLY A 243 7.69 -18.22 -4.19
N ILE A 244 6.79 -18.34 -5.16
CA ILE A 244 5.35 -18.11 -4.99
C ILE A 244 4.69 -19.17 -4.11
N GLU A 245 5.13 -20.43 -4.21
CA GLU A 245 4.58 -21.52 -3.41
C GLU A 245 4.79 -21.29 -1.92
N GLN A 246 6.02 -20.92 -1.50
CA GLN A 246 6.30 -20.63 -0.09
C GLN A 246 5.57 -19.37 0.40
N LEU A 247 5.36 -18.39 -0.48
CA LEU A 247 4.54 -17.22 -0.18
C LEU A 247 3.07 -17.61 0.05
N ASN A 248 2.53 -18.50 -0.79
CA ASN A 248 1.17 -19.01 -0.64
C ASN A 248 1.00 -19.84 0.63
N GLU A 249 1.95 -20.73 0.94
CA GLU A 249 1.96 -21.49 2.21
C GLU A 249 1.95 -20.55 3.42
N CYS A 250 2.80 -19.51 3.41
CA CYS A 250 2.88 -18.54 4.50
C CYS A 250 1.59 -17.74 4.68
N ILE A 251 0.94 -17.33 3.59
CA ILE A 251 -0.29 -16.53 3.62
C ILE A 251 -1.51 -17.36 4.03
N ARG A 252 -1.60 -18.60 3.53
CA ARG A 252 -2.70 -19.53 3.88
C ARG A 252 -2.62 -20.04 5.31
N GLY A 253 -1.51 -19.79 6.01
CA GLY A 253 -1.34 -20.17 7.40
C GLY A 253 -1.35 -21.69 7.60
N VAL A 254 -0.96 -22.48 6.58
CA VAL A 254 -0.79 -23.92 6.75
C VAL A 254 0.38 -24.11 7.71
N PRO A 255 0.16 -24.61 8.94
CA PRO A 255 1.25 -24.83 9.87
C PRO A 255 2.18 -25.89 9.28
N ARG A 256 3.50 -25.62 9.28
CA ARG A 256 4.50 -26.69 9.25
C ARG A 256 4.84 -27.09 10.67
#